data_AF-A0A2X4U1K4-F1
#
_entry.id   AF-A0A2X4U1K4-F1
#
_cell.length_a   1.000
_cell.length_b   1.000
_cell.length_c   1.000
_cell.angle_alpha   90.00
_cell.angle_beta   90.00
_cell.angle_gamma   90.00
#
_symmetry.space_group_name_H-M   'P 1'
#
loop_
_entity.id
_entity.type
_entity.pdbx_description
1 polymer ?
#
loop_
_entity_poly.entity_id
_entity_poly.type
_entity_poly.pdbx_seq_one_letter_code
_entity_poly.pdbx_strand_id
1 'polypeptide(L)' 'MLSRLHGISREMQDQFAARSHARAWAATQSGAFKTEIIPTGGHDADGVLKQFNYDEVIRPETTVESAINAASGI' A
#
# COMPACT_ATOMS: atom_id res chain seq x y z
N MET A 1 -8.73 -8.53 19.08
CA MET A 1 -7.53 -8.86 19.89
C MET A 1 -6.83 -10.13 19.39
N LEU A 2 -6.66 -10.32 18.08
CA LEU A 2 -6.04 -11.54 17.53
C LEU A 2 -4.50 -11.51 17.61
N SER A 3 -3.88 -10.36 17.31
CA SER A 3 -2.43 -10.16 17.39
C SER A 3 -1.88 -10.46 18.79
N ARG A 4 -2.55 -9.98 19.85
CA ARG A 4 -2.17 -10.23 21.25
C ARG A 4 -2.24 -11.72 21.62
N LEU A 5 -3.29 -12.42 21.17
CA LEU A 5 -3.46 -13.86 21.45
C LEU A 5 -2.37 -14.72 20.80
N HIS A 6 -1.85 -14.28 19.65
CA HIS A 6 -0.80 -15.00 18.91
C HIS A 6 0.60 -14.40 19.08
N GLY A 7 0.79 -13.44 20.00
CA GLY A 7 2.10 -12.83 20.24
C GLY A 7 2.69 -12.08 19.03
N ILE A 8 1.86 -11.55 18.13
CA ILE A 8 2.32 -10.78 16.97
C ILE A 8 2.69 -9.37 17.44
N SER A 9 3.99 -9.08 17.40
CA SER A 9 4.53 -7.79 17.85
C SER A 9 4.16 -6.64 16.91
N ARG A 10 4.40 -5.40 17.34
CA ARG A 10 4.20 -4.22 16.49
C ARG A 10 5.19 -4.22 15.32
N GLU A 11 6.44 -4.55 15.60
CA GLU A 11 7.53 -4.64 14.62
C GLU A 11 7.22 -5.68 13.54
N MET A 12 6.62 -6.83 13.90
CA MET A 12 6.17 -7.83 12.93
C MET A 12 5.07 -7.28 11.99
N GLN A 13 4.17 -6.46 12.52
CA GLN A 13 3.12 -5.82 11.72
C GLN A 13 3.72 -4.78 10.77
N ASP A 14 4.67 -3.97 11.25
CA ASP A 14 5.33 -2.94 10.44
C ASP A 14 6.20 -3.56 9.34
N GLN A 15 6.93 -4.64 9.64
CA GLN A 15 7.67 -5.43 8.64
C GLN A 15 6.74 -6.01 7.56
N PHE A 16 5.57 -6.51 7.97
CA PHE A 16 4.57 -7.00 7.03
C PHE A 16 4.04 -5.87 6.14
N ALA A 17 3.72 -4.71 6.72
CA ALA A 17 3.23 -3.54 5.99
C ALA A 17 4.25 -3.04 4.94
N ALA A 18 5.51 -2.85 5.34
CA ALA A 18 6.57 -2.42 4.42
C ALA A 18 6.76 -3.42 3.26
N ARG A 19 6.78 -4.72 3.57
CA ARG A 19 6.86 -5.78 2.54
C ARG A 19 5.64 -5.78 1.61
N SER A 20 4.45 -5.51 2.14
CA SER A 20 3.21 -5.45 1.35
C SER A 20 3.29 -4.36 0.29
N HIS A 21 3.64 -3.13 0.69
CA HIS A 21 3.80 -2.00 -0.24
C HIS A 21 4.91 -2.23 -1.26
N ALA A 22 6.05 -2.78 -0.85
CA ALA A 22 7.15 -3.10 -1.76
C ALA A 22 6.73 -4.12 -2.84
N ARG A 23 5.97 -5.16 -2.47
CA ARG A 23 5.46 -6.17 -3.41
C ARG A 23 4.42 -5.60 -4.36
N ALA A 24 3.46 -4.83 -3.83
CA ALA A 24 2.45 -4.18 -4.66
C ALA A 24 3.09 -3.23 -5.68
N TRP A 25 4.10 -2.45 -5.27
CA TRP A 25 4.85 -1.60 -6.19
C TRP A 25 5.57 -2.40 -7.28
N ALA A 26 6.25 -3.50 -6.91
CA ALA A 26 6.91 -4.36 -7.89
C ALA A 26 5.90 -4.99 -8.88
N ALA A 27 4.71 -5.37 -8.42
CA ALA A 27 3.65 -5.90 -9.26
C ALA A 27 3.11 -4.83 -10.24
N THR A 28 2.90 -3.60 -9.79
CA THR A 28 2.53 -2.48 -10.65
C THR A 28 3.60 -2.20 -11.71
N GLN A 29 4.88 -2.11 -11.32
CA GLN A 29 5.99 -1.80 -12.23
C GLN A 29 6.24 -2.89 -13.27
N SER A 30 6.13 -4.16 -12.88
CA SER A 30 6.25 -5.30 -13.80
C SER A 30 5.02 -5.48 -14.69
N GLY A 31 3.91 -4.80 -14.37
CA GLY A 31 2.64 -4.94 -15.06
C GLY A 31 1.87 -6.22 -14.70
N ALA A 32 2.21 -6.87 -13.59
CA ALA A 32 1.52 -8.07 -13.11
C ALA A 32 0.02 -7.81 -12.85
N PHE A 33 -0.34 -6.57 -12.48
CA PHE A 33 -1.75 -6.18 -12.30
C PHE A 33 -2.48 -5.78 -13.59
N LYS A 34 -1.79 -5.67 -14.73
CA LYS A 34 -2.42 -5.18 -15.98
C LYS A 34 -3.58 -6.05 -16.46
N THR A 35 -3.57 -7.33 -16.16
CA THR A 35 -4.61 -8.26 -16.62
C THR A 35 -5.85 -8.28 -15.73
N GLU A 36 -5.74 -7.80 -14.48
CA GLU A 36 -6.84 -7.84 -13.50
C GLU A 36 -7.44 -6.46 -13.19
N ILE A 37 -6.68 -5.37 -13.35
CA ILE A 37 -7.21 -4.02 -13.16
C ILE A 37 -8.07 -3.60 -14.35
N ILE A 38 -9.33 -3.27 -14.08
CA ILE A 38 -10.22 -2.63 -15.05
C ILE A 38 -10.09 -1.11 -14.91
N PRO A 39 -9.61 -0.39 -15.96
CA PRO A 39 -9.44 1.05 -15.90
C PRO A 39 -10.75 1.78 -15.60
N THR A 40 -10.73 2.67 -14.61
CA THR A 40 -11.92 3.38 -14.13
C THR A 40 -11.70 4.90 -14.16
N GLY A 41 -12.75 5.67 -14.44
CA GLY A 41 -12.70 7.13 -14.40
C GLY A 41 -12.69 7.66 -12.97
N GLY A 42 -11.86 8.67 -12.71
CA GLY A 42 -11.76 9.38 -11.44
C GLY A 42 -11.32 10.83 -11.65
N HIS A 43 -11.15 11.58 -10.58
CA HIS A 43 -10.63 12.95 -10.65
C HIS A 43 -9.26 13.01 -9.99
N ASP A 44 -8.31 13.69 -10.62
CA ASP A 44 -7.01 13.95 -10.00
C ASP A 44 -7.08 15.06 -8.94
N ALA A 45 -5.92 15.45 -8.40
CA ALA A 45 -5.82 16.47 -7.35
C ALA A 45 -6.36 17.84 -7.77
N ASP A 46 -6.39 18.14 -9.07
CA ASP A 46 -6.92 19.39 -9.62
C ASP A 46 -8.41 19.26 -10.00
N GLY A 47 -9.02 18.10 -9.73
CA GLY A 47 -10.40 17.81 -10.06
C GLY A 47 -10.62 17.47 -11.54
N VAL A 48 -9.55 17.18 -12.30
CA VAL A 48 -9.66 16.86 -13.72
C VAL A 48 -10.04 15.39 -13.89
N LEU A 49 -11.09 15.14 -14.69
CA LEU A 49 -11.53 13.78 -15.01
C LEU A 49 -10.43 13.05 -15.80
N LYS A 50 -9.96 11.93 -15.26
CA LYS A 50 -8.90 11.09 -15.84
C LYS A 50 -9.23 9.62 -15.66
N GLN A 51 -8.68 8.78 -16.52
CA GLN A 51 -8.72 7.34 -16.37
C GLN A 51 -7.55 6.86 -15.49
N PHE A 52 -7.86 6.03 -14.50
CA PHE A 52 -6.89 5.41 -13.60
C PHE A 52 -6.87 3.90 -13.84
N ASN A 53 -5.67 3.34 -13.91
CA ASN A 53 -5.42 1.92 -14.15
C ASN A 53 -4.28 1.38 -13.25
N TYR A 54 -4.08 2.04 -12.10
CA TYR A 54 -3.11 1.70 -11.08
C TYR A 54 -3.69 2.01 -9.71
N ASP A 55 -3.18 1.34 -8.67
CA ASP A 55 -3.59 1.58 -7.29
C ASP A 55 -2.92 2.83 -6.72
N GLU A 56 -3.72 3.83 -6.33
CA GLU A 56 -3.22 5.09 -5.75
C GLU A 56 -2.65 4.93 -4.33
N VAL A 57 -3.02 3.86 -3.63
CA VAL A 57 -2.69 3.65 -2.20
C VAL A 57 -1.30 3.04 -1.98
N ILE A 58 -0.63 2.58 -3.04
CA ILE A 58 0.73 2.07 -2.93
C ILE A 58 1.68 3.23 -2.59
N ARG A 59 2.57 2.99 -1.63
CA ARG A 59 3.57 3.94 -1.13
C ARG A 59 4.96 3.28 -1.25
N PRO A 60 5.63 3.41 -2.41
CA PRO A 60 6.91 2.73 -2.69
C PRO A 60 8.02 3.05 -1.69
N GLU A 61 7.93 4.22 -1.06
CA GLU A 61 8.83 4.73 -0.03
C GLU A 61 8.59 4.14 1.37
N THR A 62 7.56 3.29 1.55
CA THR A 62 7.26 2.69 2.86
C THR A 62 8.39 1.78 3.30
N THR A 63 9.03 2.13 4.42
CA THR A 63 9.99 1.31 5.15
C THR A 63 9.42 0.86 6.50
N VAL A 64 10.16 0.00 7.21
CA VAL A 64 9.79 -0.38 8.57
C VAL A 64 9.78 0.85 9.49
N GLU A 65 10.77 1.72 9.35
CA GLU A 65 10.90 2.96 10.11
C GLU A 65 9.72 3.93 9.85
N SER A 66 9.31 4.10 8.59
CA SER A 66 8.16 4.96 8.28
C SER A 66 6.84 4.35 8.75
N ALA A 67 6.70 3.03 8.71
CA ALA A 67 5.51 2.31 9.19
C ALA A 67 5.37 2.39 10.73
N ILE A 68 6.49 2.36 11.46
CA ILE A 68 6.52 2.58 12.92
C ILE A 68 5.87 3.93 13.26
N ASN A 69 6.29 4.99 12.56
CA ASN A 69 5.83 6.36 12.82
C ASN A 69 4.36 6.60 12.42
N ALA A 70 3.85 5.91 11.38
CA ALA A 70 2.49 6.09 10.90
C ALA A 70 1.42 5.67 11.94
N ALA A 71 1.71 4.71 12.81
CA ALA A 71 0.77 4.31 13.88
C ALA A 71 1.03 4.96 15.25
N SER A 72 1.95 5.92 15.33
CA SER A 72 2.10 6.81 16.51
C SER A 72 1.19 8.04 16.46
N GLY A 73 0.47 8.25 15.34
CA GLY A 73 -0.47 9.35 15.12
C GLY A 73 -1.95 9.00 15.28
N ILE A 74 -2.28 7.85 15.88
CA ILE A 74 -3.65 7.42 16.23
C ILE A 74 -3.71 7.20 17.74
#